data_AF-A0A6J4KRB3-F1
#
_entry.id   AF-A0A6J4KRB3-F1
#
_cell.length_a   1.000
_cell.length_b   1.000
_cell.length_c   1.000
_cell.angle_alpha   90.00
_cell.angle_beta   90.00
_cell.angle_gamma   90.00
#
_symmetry.space_group_name_H-M   'P 1'
#
loop_
_entity.id
_entity.type
_entity.pdbx_description
1 polymer ?
#
loop_
_entity_poly.entity_id
_entity_poly.type
_entity_poly.pdbx_seq_one_letter_code
_entity_poly.pdbx_strand_id
1 'polypeptide(L)'
;MDSPTPYAVVSRAERPQLATKAEVLALCRRLERGALVERPDAVAASLQDARYLSERTRELYGRLAAVGVPVTVHARGLHAWIAPGVRGVDVDDDDPVGDEWVLVLASSRAPVVLAATDLRRPAAADLDRSFLCAVSRDPEVVAGCLRLLGPAAGGLHSVQRSSAAAG
;
A
#
# COMPACT_ATOMS: atom_id res chain seq x y z
N MET A 1 22.70 -4.85 -4.30
CA MET A 1 21.68 -4.44 -5.27
C MET A 1 20.45 -4.15 -4.45
N ASP A 2 20.03 -2.90 -4.41
CA ASP A 2 18.81 -2.52 -3.69
C ASP A 2 17.63 -3.29 -4.29
N SER A 3 16.76 -3.82 -3.42
CA SER A 3 15.58 -4.57 -3.85
C SER A 3 14.67 -3.64 -4.68
N PRO A 4 14.09 -4.10 -5.80
CA PRO A 4 13.23 -3.24 -6.61
C PRO A 4 11.99 -2.83 -5.83
N THR A 5 11.58 -1.57 -5.95
CA THR A 5 10.34 -1.07 -5.35
C THR A 5 9.11 -1.37 -6.24
N PRO A 6 7.88 -1.35 -5.68
CA PRO A 6 6.67 -1.52 -6.48
C PRO A 6 6.55 -0.49 -7.62
N TYR A 7 6.85 0.79 -7.39
CA TYR A 7 6.85 1.77 -8.49
C TYR A 7 7.85 1.40 -9.58
N ALA A 8 9.07 0.97 -9.23
CA ALA A 8 10.05 0.55 -10.22
C ALA A 8 9.59 -0.65 -11.05
N VAL A 9 8.85 -1.58 -10.45
CA VAL A 9 8.23 -2.71 -11.16
C VAL A 9 7.17 -2.22 -12.14
N VAL A 10 6.24 -1.36 -11.69
CA VAL A 10 5.16 -0.83 -12.53
C VAL A 10 5.69 0.06 -13.65
N SER A 11 6.63 0.96 -13.36
CA SER A 11 7.16 1.94 -14.34
C SER A 11 7.98 1.31 -15.46
N ARG A 12 8.42 0.06 -15.30
CA ARG A 12 9.08 -0.71 -16.37
C ARG A 12 8.07 -1.30 -17.36
N ALA A 13 6.85 -1.57 -16.92
CA ALA A 13 5.79 -2.15 -17.76
C ALA A 13 4.84 -1.07 -18.33
N GLU A 14 4.60 -0.02 -17.55
CA GLU A 14 3.64 1.03 -17.86
C GLU A 14 4.33 2.38 -17.97
N ARG A 15 3.81 3.28 -18.82
CA ARG A 15 4.32 4.65 -18.93
C ARG A 15 3.73 5.54 -17.83
N PRO A 16 4.54 6.01 -16.86
CA PRO A 16 4.02 6.87 -15.79
C PRO A 16 3.54 8.21 -16.32
N GLN A 17 2.47 8.72 -15.73
CA GLN A 17 1.91 10.04 -16.00
C GLN A 17 2.14 10.95 -14.79
N LEU A 18 2.32 12.25 -15.03
CA LEU A 18 2.36 13.23 -13.96
C LEU A 18 0.95 13.33 -13.34
N ALA A 19 0.88 13.32 -12.01
CA ALA A 19 -0.34 13.48 -11.26
C ALA A 19 -0.07 14.26 -9.97
N THR A 20 -1.07 14.99 -9.49
CA THR A 20 -1.09 15.54 -8.13
C THR A 20 -1.41 14.43 -7.13
N LYS A 21 -1.05 14.64 -5.86
CA LYS A 21 -1.49 13.75 -4.78
C LYS A 21 -3.00 13.62 -4.76
N ALA A 22 -3.75 14.72 -4.93
CA ALA A 22 -5.21 14.70 -4.98
C ALA A 22 -5.76 13.70 -6.02
N GLU A 23 -5.18 13.67 -7.21
CA GLU A 23 -5.55 12.75 -8.30
C GLU A 23 -5.18 11.30 -7.97
N VAL A 24 -3.98 11.06 -7.43
CA VAL A 24 -3.55 9.73 -6.96
C VAL A 24 -4.53 9.19 -5.92
N LEU A 25 -4.87 9.99 -4.91
CA LEU A 25 -5.82 9.59 -3.87
C LEU A 25 -7.22 9.34 -4.42
N ALA A 26 -7.68 10.16 -5.38
CA ALA A 26 -8.97 9.96 -6.02
C ALA A 26 -9.04 8.63 -6.77
N LEU A 27 -7.94 8.24 -7.41
CA LEU A 27 -7.80 6.98 -8.12
C LEU A 27 -7.76 5.79 -7.14
N CYS A 28 -6.98 5.86 -6.07
CA CYS A 28 -7.00 4.86 -4.99
C CYS A 28 -8.43 4.66 -4.46
N ARG A 29 -9.12 5.74 -4.09
CA ARG A 29 -10.50 5.68 -3.59
C ARG A 29 -11.48 5.05 -4.58
N ARG A 30 -11.24 5.17 -5.89
CA ARG A 30 -12.05 4.52 -6.93
C ARG A 30 -11.79 3.02 -6.97
N LEU A 31 -10.53 2.60 -6.92
CA LEU A 31 -10.12 1.20 -6.92
C LEU A 31 -10.56 0.48 -5.64
N GLU A 32 -10.34 1.08 -4.48
CA GLU A 32 -10.77 0.57 -3.17
C GLU A 32 -12.28 0.30 -3.11
N ARG A 33 -13.10 1.18 -3.69
CA ARG A 33 -14.55 0.97 -3.78
C ARG A 33 -14.90 -0.27 -4.59
N GLY A 34 -14.18 -0.53 -5.69
CA GLY A 34 -14.32 -1.75 -6.48
C GLY A 34 -13.93 -3.00 -5.69
N ALA A 35 -12.89 -2.92 -4.87
CA ALA A 35 -12.41 -4.04 -4.06
C ALA A 35 -13.46 -4.59 -3.09
N LEU A 36 -14.33 -3.73 -2.54
CA LEU A 36 -15.43 -4.17 -1.67
C LEU A 36 -16.48 -5.04 -2.38
N VAL A 37 -16.63 -4.86 -3.69
CA VAL A 37 -17.56 -5.62 -4.53
C VAL A 37 -16.89 -6.90 -5.03
N GLU A 38 -15.69 -6.79 -5.60
CA GLU A 38 -14.98 -7.91 -6.22
C GLU A 38 -14.39 -8.90 -5.20
N ARG A 39 -14.00 -8.40 -4.01
CA ARG A 39 -13.25 -9.14 -2.99
C ARG A 39 -11.95 -9.72 -3.55
N PRO A 40 -10.86 -8.92 -3.62
CA PRO A 40 -9.58 -9.40 -4.11
C PRO A 40 -9.05 -10.55 -3.25
N ASP A 41 -8.18 -11.36 -3.84
CA ASP A 41 -7.49 -12.46 -3.16
C ASP A 41 -6.51 -11.94 -2.10
N ALA A 42 -5.94 -10.74 -2.30
CA ALA A 42 -5.15 -10.03 -1.31
C ALA A 42 -5.11 -8.51 -1.58
N VAL A 43 -4.84 -7.73 -0.53
CA VAL A 43 -4.59 -6.29 -0.63
C VAL A 43 -3.24 -5.95 0.02
N ALA A 44 -2.46 -5.12 -0.66
CA ALA A 44 -1.28 -4.51 -0.07
C ALA A 44 -1.22 -3.02 -0.45
N ALA A 45 -0.80 -2.17 0.48
CA ALA A 45 -0.69 -0.73 0.24
C ALA A 45 0.55 -0.13 0.89
N SER A 46 1.12 0.90 0.25
CA SER A 46 2.07 1.84 0.87
C SER A 46 1.46 3.24 0.86
N LEU A 47 1.47 3.91 2.02
CA LEU A 47 0.83 5.22 2.22
C LEU A 47 1.83 6.32 2.57
N GLN A 48 3.13 6.09 2.43
CA GLN A 48 4.25 6.95 2.87
C GLN A 48 4.34 7.17 4.39
N ASP A 49 3.27 7.65 5.04
CA ASP A 49 3.21 8.01 6.45
C ASP A 49 1.86 7.61 7.05
N ALA A 50 1.87 7.10 8.28
CA ALA A 50 0.67 6.62 8.99
C ALA A 50 -0.43 7.68 9.12
N ARG A 51 -0.09 8.98 9.11
CA ARG A 51 -1.07 10.08 9.12
C ARG A 51 -1.98 10.10 7.89
N TYR A 52 -1.55 9.46 6.79
CA TYR A 52 -2.34 9.35 5.58
C TYR A 52 -3.27 8.13 5.56
N LEU A 53 -3.14 7.23 6.54
CA LEU A 53 -4.08 6.15 6.77
C LEU A 53 -5.39 6.69 7.36
N SER A 54 -6.27 7.18 6.48
CA SER A 54 -7.58 7.73 6.82
C SER A 54 -8.49 6.71 7.50
N GLU A 55 -9.44 7.17 8.32
CA GLU A 55 -10.46 6.31 8.96
C GLU A 55 -11.22 5.47 7.91
N ARG A 56 -11.60 6.09 6.79
CA ARG A 56 -12.23 5.39 5.66
C ARG A 56 -11.39 4.22 5.15
N THR A 57 -10.08 4.44 4.96
CA THR A 57 -9.17 3.39 4.49
C THR A 57 -9.03 2.28 5.54
N ARG A 58 -8.95 2.65 6.84
CA ARG A 58 -8.93 1.68 7.96
C ARG A 58 -10.17 0.81 7.99
N GLU A 59 -11.36 1.41 7.90
CA GLU A 59 -12.63 0.69 7.89
C GLU A 59 -12.74 -0.26 6.69
N LEU A 60 -12.37 0.22 5.50
CA LEU A 60 -12.43 -0.59 4.28
C LEU A 60 -11.49 -1.81 4.37
N TYR A 61 -10.25 -1.60 4.77
CA TYR A 61 -9.27 -2.67 4.95
C TYR A 61 -9.67 -3.63 6.07
N GLY A 62 -10.22 -3.10 7.17
CA GLY A 62 -10.80 -3.92 8.24
C GLY A 62 -11.96 -4.78 7.77
N ARG A 63 -12.85 -4.25 6.91
CA ARG A 63 -13.96 -5.02 6.32
C ARG A 63 -13.49 -6.14 5.39
N LEU A 64 -12.44 -5.89 4.61
CA LEU A 64 -11.83 -6.92 3.76
C LEU A 64 -11.16 -8.00 4.62
N ALA A 65 -10.38 -7.60 5.63
CA ALA A 65 -9.75 -8.52 6.57
C ALA A 65 -10.78 -9.37 7.34
N ALA A 66 -11.90 -8.78 7.76
CA ALA A 66 -12.97 -9.47 8.47
C ALA A 66 -13.63 -10.59 7.67
N VAL A 67 -13.58 -10.54 6.33
CA VAL A 67 -14.06 -11.62 5.44
C VAL A 67 -12.94 -12.53 4.94
N GLY A 68 -11.75 -12.46 5.56
CA GLY A 68 -10.62 -13.34 5.31
C GLY A 68 -9.66 -12.90 4.22
N VAL A 69 -9.80 -11.69 3.65
CA VAL A 69 -8.85 -11.17 2.67
C VAL A 69 -7.57 -10.72 3.40
N PRO A 70 -6.38 -11.24 3.07
CA PRO A 70 -5.13 -10.75 3.64
C PRO A 70 -4.91 -9.28 3.26
N VAL A 71 -4.69 -8.42 4.24
CA VAL A 71 -4.41 -6.99 4.02
C VAL A 71 -3.11 -6.59 4.70
N THR A 72 -2.20 -5.97 3.94
CA THR A 72 -0.94 -5.41 4.47
C THR A 72 -0.84 -3.92 4.16
N VAL A 73 -0.45 -3.11 5.13
CA VAL A 73 -0.28 -1.65 5.00
C VAL A 73 1.11 -1.27 5.47
N HIS A 74 1.83 -0.57 4.61
CA HIS A 74 3.16 -0.02 4.83
C HIS A 74 3.05 1.49 4.99
N ALA A 75 3.64 2.05 6.03
CA ALA A 75 3.85 3.48 6.17
C ALA A 75 4.92 3.78 7.23
N ARG A 76 5.54 4.95 7.17
CA ARG A 76 6.37 5.45 8.27
C ARG A 76 5.51 5.82 9.47
N GLY A 77 6.02 5.58 10.67
CA GLY A 77 5.36 5.97 11.91
C GLY A 77 4.11 5.14 12.19
N LEU A 78 4.04 3.91 11.68
CA LEU A 78 2.89 3.01 11.84
C LEU A 78 2.89 2.38 13.24
N HIS A 79 3.01 3.21 14.27
CA HIS A 79 3.05 2.83 15.68
C HIS A 79 1.65 2.78 16.31
N ALA A 80 0.62 3.24 15.59
CA ALA A 80 -0.77 3.31 16.04
C ALA A 80 -1.60 2.12 15.55
N TRP A 81 -2.66 1.82 16.31
CA TRP A 81 -3.59 0.71 16.08
C TRP A 81 -4.02 0.60 14.61
N ILE A 82 -3.78 -0.60 14.07
CA ILE A 82 -4.27 -1.03 12.77
C ILE A 82 -5.55 -1.83 12.98
N ALA A 83 -6.49 -1.73 12.04
CA ALA A 83 -7.76 -2.43 12.14
C ALA A 83 -7.55 -3.96 12.35
N PRO A 84 -8.42 -4.66 13.09
CA PRO A 84 -8.22 -6.08 13.36
C PRO A 84 -8.11 -6.88 12.06
N GLY A 85 -7.12 -7.78 11.99
CA GLY A 85 -6.85 -8.59 10.81
C GLY A 85 -6.06 -7.89 9.69
N VAL A 86 -5.80 -6.58 9.80
CA VAL A 86 -4.89 -5.86 8.90
C VAL A 86 -3.47 -5.90 9.47
N ARG A 87 -2.49 -6.26 8.64
CA ARG A 87 -1.08 -6.25 9.01
C ARG A 87 -0.47 -4.88 8.74
N GLY A 88 0.03 -4.24 9.79
CA GLY A 88 0.88 -3.06 9.66
C GLY A 88 2.35 -3.43 9.50
N VAL A 89 3.06 -2.70 8.64
CA VAL A 89 4.51 -2.76 8.48
C VAL A 89 5.01 -1.32 8.59
N ASP A 90 5.89 -1.07 9.55
CA ASP A 90 6.56 0.22 9.68
C ASP A 90 7.68 0.29 8.64
N VAL A 91 7.75 1.42 7.93
CA VAL A 91 8.73 1.63 6.86
C VAL A 91 9.88 2.47 7.42
N ASP A 92 11.12 2.03 7.21
CA ASP A 92 12.30 2.78 7.62
C ASP A 92 12.41 4.10 6.83
N ASP A 93 13.00 5.13 7.43
CA ASP A 93 13.14 6.45 6.79
C ASP A 93 13.90 6.39 5.46
N ASP A 94 14.91 5.52 5.39
CA ASP A 94 15.78 5.30 4.22
C ASP A 94 15.21 4.29 3.21
N ASP A 95 14.08 3.63 3.50
CA ASP A 95 13.46 2.71 2.55
C ASP A 95 12.75 3.50 1.43
N PRO A 96 13.11 3.28 0.15
CA PRO A 96 12.51 4.00 -0.97
C PRO A 96 10.99 3.74 -1.12
N VAL A 97 10.44 2.65 -0.58
CA VAL A 97 8.99 2.39 -0.52
C VAL A 97 8.25 3.48 0.27
N GLY A 98 8.94 4.13 1.21
CA GLY A 98 8.39 5.25 1.98
C GLY A 98 8.09 6.48 1.13
N ASP A 99 8.63 6.57 -0.08
CA ASP A 99 8.34 7.66 -1.02
C ASP A 99 7.21 7.32 -1.99
N GLU A 100 6.71 6.09 -1.93
CA GLU A 100 5.73 5.58 -2.85
C GLU A 100 4.33 5.57 -2.25
N TRP A 101 3.35 5.85 -3.11
CA TRP A 101 1.96 5.58 -2.86
C TRP A 101 1.54 4.39 -3.72
N VAL A 102 1.25 3.26 -3.06
CA VAL A 102 0.99 1.99 -3.76
C VAL A 102 -0.33 1.40 -3.27
N LEU A 103 -1.12 0.90 -4.20
CA LEU A 103 -2.30 0.08 -3.93
C LEU A 103 -2.28 -1.14 -4.84
N VAL A 104 -2.13 -2.32 -4.25
CA VAL A 104 -2.20 -3.61 -4.92
C VAL A 104 -3.53 -4.26 -4.54
N LEU A 105 -4.35 -4.56 -5.54
CA LEU A 105 -5.53 -5.41 -5.43
C LEU A 105 -5.25 -6.67 -6.25
N ALA A 106 -4.73 -7.71 -5.60
CA ALA A 106 -4.43 -8.96 -6.26
C ALA A 106 -5.73 -9.75 -6.44
N SER A 107 -6.05 -10.14 -7.67
CA SER A 107 -7.27 -10.88 -7.97
C SER A 107 -7.03 -11.76 -9.19
N SER A 108 -7.56 -12.97 -9.15
CA SER A 108 -7.65 -13.86 -10.32
C SER A 108 -8.53 -13.32 -11.46
N ARG A 109 -9.47 -12.40 -11.16
CA ARG A 109 -10.42 -11.84 -12.15
C ARG A 109 -10.04 -10.46 -12.64
N ALA A 110 -9.67 -9.57 -11.72
CA ALA A 110 -9.43 -8.17 -12.03
C ALA A 110 -8.22 -7.64 -11.25
N PRO A 111 -7.02 -8.17 -11.50
CA PRO A 111 -5.82 -7.71 -10.81
C PRO A 111 -5.53 -6.26 -11.19
N VAL A 112 -5.15 -5.46 -10.21
CA VAL A 112 -4.75 -4.07 -10.46
C VAL A 112 -3.73 -3.62 -9.44
N VAL A 113 -2.72 -2.91 -9.92
CA VAL A 113 -1.79 -2.16 -9.09
C VAL A 113 -1.76 -0.71 -9.56
N LEU A 114 -1.88 0.20 -8.61
CA LEU A 114 -1.49 1.59 -8.76
C LEU A 114 -0.19 1.78 -8.01
N ALA A 115 0.80 2.38 -8.66
CA ALA A 115 2.02 2.83 -7.98
C ALA A 115 2.34 4.25 -8.41
N ALA A 116 2.65 5.09 -7.43
CA ALA A 116 3.08 6.44 -7.66
C ALA A 116 4.30 6.75 -6.78
N THR A 117 5.25 7.53 -7.30
CA THR A 117 6.41 8.01 -6.53
C THR A 117 6.38 9.53 -6.46
N ASP A 118 6.70 10.08 -5.29
CA ASP A 118 6.74 11.53 -5.10
C ASP A 118 7.99 12.14 -5.76
N LEU A 119 7.80 13.20 -6.55
CA LEU A 119 8.89 13.93 -7.18
C LEU A 119 9.62 14.90 -6.25
N ARG A 120 9.15 15.02 -5.00
CA ARG A 120 9.62 15.89 -3.92
C ARG A 120 9.78 17.35 -4.37
N ARG A 121 8.92 17.78 -5.30
CA ARG A 121 8.88 19.17 -5.78
C ARG A 121 8.20 20.07 -4.75
N PRO A 122 8.63 21.33 -4.60
CA PRO A 122 7.91 22.30 -3.78
C PRO A 122 6.44 22.40 -4.19
N ALA A 123 5.54 22.41 -3.21
CA ALA A 123 4.09 22.52 -3.40
C ALA A 123 3.51 23.43 -2.31
N ALA A 124 2.43 24.15 -2.65
CA ALA A 124 1.77 25.07 -1.71
C ALA A 124 0.98 24.31 -0.62
N ALA A 125 0.40 23.16 -0.96
CA ALA A 125 -0.28 22.26 -0.04
C ALA A 125 0.10 20.80 -0.29
N ASP A 126 -0.10 19.92 0.71
CA ASP A 126 0.23 18.49 0.60
C ASP A 126 -0.51 17.80 -0.56
N LEU A 127 -1.75 18.21 -0.84
CA LEU A 127 -2.55 17.65 -1.95
C LEU A 127 -2.04 18.04 -3.35
N ASP A 128 -1.24 19.10 -3.44
CA ASP A 128 -0.67 19.61 -4.69
C ASP A 128 0.70 19.00 -5.01
N ARG A 129 1.23 18.14 -4.12
CA ARG A 129 2.48 17.41 -4.36
C ARG A 129 2.43 16.66 -5.69
N SER A 130 3.53 16.71 -6.43
CA SER A 130 3.65 16.10 -7.76
C SER A 130 4.20 14.68 -7.68
N PHE A 131 3.53 13.77 -8.35
CA PHE A 131 3.88 12.35 -8.43
C PHE A 131 4.04 11.93 -9.89
N LEU A 132 4.88 10.92 -10.14
CA LEU A 132 4.72 10.07 -11.31
C LEU A 132 3.87 8.88 -10.90
N CYS A 133 2.78 8.64 -11.62
CA CYS A 133 1.79 7.62 -11.30
C CYS A 133 1.57 6.70 -12.51
N ALA A 134 1.51 5.41 -12.27
CA ALA A 134 1.16 4.40 -13.26
C ALA A 134 0.17 3.39 -12.68
N VAL A 135 -0.63 2.78 -13.56
CA VAL A 135 -1.57 1.72 -13.20
C VAL A 135 -1.35 0.56 -14.15
N SER A 136 -1.14 -0.63 -13.60
CA SER A 136 -1.10 -1.86 -14.39
C SER A 136 -2.23 -2.80 -13.98
N ARG A 137 -2.72 -3.56 -14.96
CA ARG A 137 -3.62 -4.71 -14.78
C ARG A 137 -2.99 -6.01 -15.23
N ASP A 138 -1.70 -5.99 -15.57
CA ASP A 138 -0.96 -7.19 -15.89
C ASP A 138 -0.82 -8.05 -14.61
N PRO A 139 -1.30 -9.31 -14.62
CA PRO A 139 -1.22 -10.20 -13.46
C PRO A 139 0.20 -10.38 -12.93
N GLU A 140 1.22 -10.42 -13.80
CA GLU A 140 2.62 -10.60 -13.40
C GLU A 140 3.17 -9.36 -12.69
N VAL A 141 2.83 -8.16 -13.18
CA VAL A 141 3.21 -6.89 -12.55
C VAL A 141 2.55 -6.77 -11.17
N VAL A 142 1.26 -7.12 -11.08
CA VAL A 142 0.50 -7.09 -9.82
C VAL A 142 1.07 -8.11 -8.82
N ALA A 143 1.36 -9.34 -9.25
CA ALA A 143 1.97 -10.36 -8.41
C ALA A 143 3.38 -9.97 -7.97
N GLY A 144 4.16 -9.32 -8.84
CA GLY A 144 5.46 -8.73 -8.51
C GLY A 144 5.37 -7.73 -7.37
N CYS A 145 4.44 -6.79 -7.46
CA CYS A 145 4.21 -5.79 -6.41
C CYS A 145 3.67 -6.42 -5.12
N LEU A 146 2.78 -7.42 -5.23
CA LEU A 146 2.29 -8.16 -4.07
C LEU A 146 3.41 -8.90 -3.34
N ARG A 147 4.42 -9.45 -4.04
CA ARG A 147 5.56 -10.08 -3.36
C ARG A 147 6.42 -9.10 -2.56
N LEU A 148 6.47 -7.84 -2.99
CA LEU A 148 7.24 -6.79 -2.33
C LEU A 148 6.51 -6.23 -1.09
N LEU A 149 5.19 -6.07 -1.17
CA LEU A 149 4.40 -5.44 -0.09
C LEU A 149 3.51 -6.41 0.69
N GLY A 150 3.29 -7.61 0.17
CA GLY A 150 2.51 -8.64 0.83
C GLY A 150 3.23 -9.22 2.04
N PRO A 151 2.56 -10.08 2.81
CA PRO A 151 3.24 -10.81 3.87
C PRO A 151 4.38 -11.63 3.26
N ALA A 152 5.58 -11.48 3.80
CA ALA A 152 6.73 -12.31 3.41
C ALA A 152 6.30 -13.78 3.41
N ALA A 153 6.52 -14.49 2.30
CA ALA A 153 6.14 -15.88 2.17
C ALA A 153 6.90 -16.71 3.22
N GLY A 154 6.23 -17.05 4.32
CA GLY A 154 6.71 -17.98 5.34
C GLY A 154 7.59 -17.38 6.42
N GLY A 155 6.96 -17.09 7.57
CA GLY A 155 7.62 -16.85 8.84
C GLY A 155 6.66 -17.18 9.98
N LEU A 156 6.47 -18.47 10.25
CA LEU A 156 6.00 -18.93 11.56
C LEU A 156 6.90 -18.31 12.64
N HIS A 157 6.28 -17.74 13.68
CA HIS A 157 6.89 -17.06 14.84
C HIS A 157 7.23 -15.57 14.65
N SER A 158 6.26 -14.72 14.97
CA SER A 158 6.54 -13.53 15.79
C SER A 158 5.62 -13.59 17.01
N VAL A 159 6.20 -14.08 18.10
CA VAL A 159 5.64 -13.99 19.44
C VAL A 159 5.56 -12.51 19.82
N GLN A 160 4.35 -12.01 20.07
CA GLN A 160 4.13 -10.80 20.84
C GLN A 160 4.85 -10.95 22.19
N ARG A 161 5.97 -10.25 22.39
CA ARG A 161 6.47 -10.00 23.74
C ARG A 161 5.54 -8.97 24.38
N SER A 162 4.55 -9.49 25.10
CA SER A 162 3.88 -8.75 26.16
C SER A 162 4.91 -8.47 27.24
N SER A 163 5.34 -7.22 27.39
CA SER A 163 5.92 -6.74 28.64
C SER A 163 4.80 -6.07 29.42
N ALA A 164 4.07 -6.88 30.19
CA ALA A 164 3.28 -6.40 31.30
C ALA A 164 4.23 -6.10 32.46
N ALA A 165 3.98 -4.96 33.11
CA ALA A 165 4.65 -4.47 34.28
C ALA A 165 4.65 -5.48 35.43
N ALA A 166 5.78 -5.57 36.14
CA ALA A 166 5.84 -5.91 37.55
C ALA A 166 7.12 -5.29 38.13
N GLY A 167 6.93 -4.26 38.95
CA GLY A 167 7.95 -3.56 39.73
C GLY A 167 7.23 -2.62 40.67
#